data_AF-A0A5P8JSZ8-F1
#
_entry.id   AF-A0A5P8JSZ8-F1
#
_cell.length_a   1.000
_cell.length_b   1.000
_cell.length_c   1.000
_cell.angle_alpha   90.00
_cell.angle_beta   90.00
_cell.angle_gamma   90.00
#
_symmetry.space_group_name_H-M   'P 1'
#
loop_
_entity.id
_entity.type
_entity.pdbx_description
1 polymer ?
#
loop_
_entity_poly.entity_id
_entity_poly.type
_entity_poly.pdbx_seq_one_letter_code
_entity_poly.pdbx_strand_id
1 'polypeptide(L)'
;MADGFELMSQNMKILYKALARAHIRQGDIDYEDWLSFTRLQYIDHYQRRGELSDEVFNRGVGRLIYLDIEKQRGSIVKDLQRASRVNDEAAMNTEVDITQLEVRETITESLSTMTELQRQIFSLLVDEGMKQAQIARQLGMSRQSVHGQVVKIRKIMAKVLGRE
;
A
#
# COMPACT_ATOMS: atom_id res chain seq x y z
N MET A 1 28.58 30.11 6.75
CA MET A 1 27.61 29.05 7.13
C MET A 1 26.89 29.38 8.42
N ALA A 2 27.57 29.90 9.47
CA ALA A 2 26.94 30.27 10.75
C ALA A 2 25.77 31.26 10.62
N ASP A 3 25.91 32.28 9.77
CA ASP A 3 24.91 33.36 9.61
C ASP A 3 23.55 32.87 9.11
N GLY A 4 23.52 31.82 8.28
CA GLY A 4 22.27 31.25 7.77
C GLY A 4 21.48 30.51 8.84
N PHE A 5 22.16 29.78 9.74
CA PHE A 5 21.52 29.12 10.88
C PHE A 5 21.02 30.13 11.91
N GLU A 6 21.77 31.19 12.13
CA GLU A 6 21.37 32.27 13.04
C GLU A 6 20.14 33.02 12.51
N LEU A 7 20.15 33.43 11.24
CA LEU A 7 19.00 34.07 10.61
C LEU A 7 17.77 33.15 10.59
N MET A 8 17.95 31.85 10.32
CA MET A 8 16.89 30.86 10.38
C MET A 8 16.29 30.77 11.78
N SER A 9 17.13 30.66 12.82
CA SER A 9 16.71 30.57 14.21
C SER A 9 15.86 31.79 14.61
N GLN A 10 16.28 32.99 14.20
CA GLN A 10 15.53 34.24 14.42
C GLN A 10 14.22 34.30 13.63
N ASN A 11 14.09 33.54 12.54
CA ASN A 11 12.95 33.57 11.62
C ASN A 11 12.19 32.24 11.51
N MET A 12 12.27 31.38 12.53
CA MET A 12 11.60 30.06 12.57
C MET A 12 10.09 30.12 12.28
N LYS A 13 9.44 31.25 12.60
CA LYS A 13 8.02 31.49 12.25
C LYS A 13 7.71 31.29 10.77
N ILE A 14 8.67 31.53 9.88
CA ILE A 14 8.51 31.36 8.43
C ILE A 14 8.36 29.88 8.09
N LEU A 15 9.16 29.02 8.72
CA LEU A 15 9.14 27.58 8.52
C LEU A 15 7.81 27.00 9.03
N TYR A 16 7.37 27.39 10.23
CA TYR A 16 6.07 26.98 10.76
C TYR A 16 4.90 27.41 9.86
N LYS A 17 4.96 28.61 9.28
CA LYS A 17 3.95 29.07 8.31
C LYS A 17 3.97 28.25 7.02
N ALA A 18 5.15 27.83 6.54
CA ALA A 18 5.26 26.97 5.37
C ALA A 18 4.66 25.58 5.63
N LEU A 19 4.97 24.97 6.78
CA LEU A 19 4.39 23.70 7.21
C LEU A 19 2.86 23.79 7.35
N ALA A 20 2.35 24.83 8.00
CA ALA A 20 0.92 25.04 8.17
C ALA A 20 0.18 25.19 6.83
N ARG A 21 0.80 25.86 5.84
CA ARG A 21 0.27 25.96 4.46
C ARG A 21 0.25 24.63 3.73
N ALA A 22 1.19 23.74 4.03
CA ALA A 22 1.19 22.36 3.56
C ALA A 22 0.30 21.43 4.40
N HIS A 23 -0.50 21.97 5.33
CA HIS A 23 -1.36 21.20 6.24
C HIS A 23 -0.61 20.23 7.15
N ILE A 24 0.66 20.51 7.47
CA ILE A 24 1.46 19.75 8.43
C ILE A 24 1.32 20.42 9.80
N ARG A 25 0.84 19.67 10.79
CA ARG A 25 0.50 20.18 12.13
C ARG A 25 1.38 19.56 13.20
N GLN A 26 1.58 20.31 14.28
CA GLN A 26 2.23 19.80 15.47
C GLN A 26 1.37 18.71 16.09
N GLY A 27 1.84 17.45 16.00
CA GLY A 27 1.09 16.25 16.36
C GLY A 27 1.01 15.21 15.24
N ASP A 28 1.30 15.59 13.99
CA ASP A 28 1.48 14.63 12.90
C ASP A 28 2.72 13.77 13.17
N ILE A 29 2.65 12.48 12.83
CA ILE A 29 3.74 11.51 13.06
C ILE A 29 5.04 11.99 12.42
N ASP A 30 4.96 12.58 11.23
CA ASP A 30 6.12 13.01 10.45
C ASP A 30 6.47 14.50 10.68
N TYR A 31 5.90 15.15 11.70
CA TYR A 31 6.06 16.60 11.89
C TYR A 31 7.53 17.01 12.04
N GLU A 32 8.30 16.30 12.87
CA GLU A 32 9.71 16.61 13.12
C GLU A 32 10.59 16.39 11.88
N ASP A 33 10.24 15.40 11.04
CA ASP A 33 10.93 15.15 9.79
C ASP A 33 10.69 16.28 8.80
N TRP A 34 9.44 16.73 8.67
CA TRP A 34 9.10 17.88 7.85
C TRP A 34 9.73 19.17 8.39
N LEU A 35 9.78 19.36 9.70
CA LEU A 35 10.47 20.50 10.30
C LEU A 35 11.97 20.48 9.99
N SER A 36 12.61 19.32 10.09
CA SER A 36 14.03 19.14 9.76
C SER A 36 14.28 19.38 8.27
N PHE A 37 13.42 18.87 7.40
CA PHE A 37 13.45 19.14 5.96
C PHE A 37 13.36 20.64 5.65
N THR A 38 12.40 21.36 6.25
CA THR A 38 12.24 22.80 6.00
C THR A 38 13.42 23.64 6.50
N ARG A 39 14.09 23.22 7.60
CA ARG A 39 15.33 23.83 8.06
C ARG A 39 16.44 23.68 7.01
N LEU A 40 16.61 22.47 6.48
CA LEU A 40 17.59 22.21 5.43
C LEU A 40 17.31 23.04 4.16
N GLN A 41 16.05 23.08 3.71
CA GLN A 41 15.66 23.89 2.54
C GLN A 41 15.90 25.39 2.78
N TYR A 42 15.63 25.89 3.98
CA TYR A 42 15.93 27.29 4.29
C TYR A 42 17.42 27.61 4.11
N ILE A 43 18.31 26.77 4.64
CA ILE A 43 19.76 26.95 4.50
C ILE A 43 20.20 26.84 3.03
N ASP A 44 19.64 25.89 2.27
CA ASP A 44 19.95 25.73 0.85
C ASP A 44 19.55 26.98 0.03
N HIS A 45 18.33 27.49 0.25
CA HIS A 45 17.88 28.74 -0.38
C HIS A 45 18.71 29.94 0.07
N TYR A 46 19.11 29.99 1.34
CA TYR A 46 19.95 31.07 1.86
C TYR A 46 21.31 31.08 1.17
N GLN A 47 21.93 29.92 0.96
CA GLN A 47 23.20 29.81 0.23
C GLN A 47 23.08 30.22 -1.24
N ARG A 48 21.90 30.03 -1.84
CA ARG A 48 21.63 30.37 -3.26
C ARG A 48 21.04 31.76 -3.47
N ARG A 49 20.85 32.55 -2.41
CA ARG A 49 20.17 33.86 -2.47
C ARG A 49 20.93 34.91 -3.30
N GLY A 50 22.22 34.69 -3.57
CA GLY A 50 23.08 35.68 -4.22
C GLY A 50 23.21 36.95 -3.39
N GLU A 51 22.91 38.09 -4.02
CA GLU A 51 23.04 39.44 -3.45
C GLU A 51 21.79 39.92 -2.70
N LEU A 52 20.76 39.07 -2.54
CA LEU A 52 19.54 39.45 -1.83
C LEU A 52 19.83 39.75 -0.35
N SER A 53 19.26 40.85 0.14
CA SER A 53 19.28 41.16 1.58
C SER A 53 18.43 40.17 2.37
N ASP A 54 18.79 39.99 3.65
CA ASP A 54 18.10 39.10 4.58
C ASP A 54 16.58 39.35 4.63
N GLU A 55 16.17 40.63 4.62
CA GLU A 55 14.76 41.01 4.65
C GLU A 55 14.00 40.64 3.38
N VAL A 56 14.62 40.79 2.21
CA VAL A 56 13.98 40.46 0.93
C VAL A 56 13.91 38.95 0.78
N PHE A 57 14.98 38.24 1.14
CA PHE A 57 15.02 36.79 1.20
C PHE A 57 13.91 36.22 2.09
N ASN A 58 13.79 36.72 3.33
CA ASN A 58 12.81 36.24 4.29
C ASN A 58 11.35 36.45 3.87
N ARG A 59 11.07 37.48 3.08
CA ARG A 59 9.72 37.69 2.51
C ARG A 59 9.33 36.59 1.52
N GLY A 60 10.29 36.05 0.77
CA GLY A 60 10.04 35.07 -0.29
C GLY A 60 10.25 33.61 0.11
N VAL A 61 11.22 33.34 0.99
CA VAL A 61 11.72 31.98 1.24
C VAL A 61 10.63 31.02 1.75
N GLY A 62 9.67 31.51 2.55
CA GLY A 62 8.57 30.68 3.04
C GLY A 62 7.66 30.12 1.93
N ARG A 63 7.57 30.80 0.77
CA ARG A 63 6.85 30.29 -0.40
C ARG A 63 7.68 29.23 -1.13
N LEU A 64 8.99 29.42 -1.23
CA LEU A 64 9.90 28.45 -1.84
C LEU A 64 9.89 27.13 -1.06
N ILE A 65 10.05 27.20 0.26
CA ILE A 65 10.00 26.02 1.15
C ILE A 65 8.66 25.28 1.03
N TYR A 66 7.54 25.99 0.94
CA TYR A 66 6.25 25.36 0.69
C TYR A 66 6.23 24.57 -0.64
N LEU A 67 6.76 25.15 -1.71
CA LEU A 67 6.86 24.45 -3.00
C LEU A 67 7.78 23.23 -2.92
N ASP A 68 8.86 23.29 -2.12
CA ASP A 68 9.74 22.14 -1.90
C ASP A 68 9.01 21.01 -1.15
N ILE A 69 8.18 21.34 -0.16
CA ILE A 69 7.34 20.34 0.54
C ILE A 69 6.39 19.65 -0.46
N GLU A 70 5.69 20.41 -1.30
CA GLU A 70 4.76 19.86 -2.29
C GLU A 70 5.48 19.01 -3.33
N LYS A 71 6.67 19.44 -3.78
CA LYS A 71 7.53 18.66 -4.66
C LYS A 71 7.97 17.35 -4.01
N GLN A 72 8.38 17.39 -2.74
CA GLN A 72 8.81 16.20 -2.00
C GLN A 72 7.66 15.22 -1.80
N ARG A 73 6.46 15.69 -1.44
CA ARG A 73 5.25 14.86 -1.37
C ARG A 73 4.93 14.20 -2.70
N GLY A 74 5.00 14.97 -3.79
CA GLY A 74 4.84 14.45 -5.15
C GLY A 74 5.88 13.38 -5.50
N SER A 75 7.13 13.52 -5.03
CA SER A 75 8.16 12.49 -5.20
C SER A 75 7.84 11.24 -4.39
N ILE A 76 7.50 11.37 -3.11
CA ILE A 76 7.15 10.25 -2.24
C ILE A 76 6.00 9.44 -2.85
N VAL A 77 4.96 10.09 -3.36
CA VAL A 77 3.85 9.39 -4.04
C VAL A 77 4.33 8.66 -5.28
N LYS A 78 5.19 9.27 -6.11
CA LYS A 78 5.76 8.62 -7.31
C LYS A 78 6.69 7.46 -6.95
N ASP A 79 7.47 7.60 -5.89
CA ASP A 79 8.41 6.59 -5.42
C ASP A 79 7.66 5.42 -4.76
N LEU A 80 6.57 5.68 -4.04
CA LEU A 80 5.65 4.63 -3.57
C LEU A 80 4.95 3.93 -4.73
N GLN A 81 4.54 4.66 -5.78
CA GLN A 81 3.98 4.05 -6.99
C GLN A 81 5.02 3.23 -7.75
N ARG A 82 6.27 3.69 -7.81
CA ARG A 82 7.39 2.94 -8.40
C ARG A 82 7.73 1.71 -7.55
N ALA A 83 7.76 1.84 -6.22
CA ALA A 83 7.99 0.72 -5.31
C ALA A 83 6.84 -0.29 -5.37
N SER A 84 5.59 0.15 -5.53
CA SER A 84 4.45 -0.72 -5.81
C SER A 84 4.64 -1.46 -7.13
N ARG A 85 5.02 -0.77 -8.20
CA ARG A 85 5.28 -1.41 -9.51
C ARG A 85 6.48 -2.36 -9.48
N VAL A 86 7.53 -2.02 -8.73
CA VAL A 86 8.69 -2.90 -8.54
C VAL A 86 8.30 -4.10 -7.67
N ASN A 87 7.44 -3.95 -6.67
CA ASN A 87 6.88 -5.09 -5.93
C ASN A 87 5.97 -5.94 -6.82
N ASP A 88 5.20 -5.34 -7.73
CA ASP A 88 4.36 -6.06 -8.70
C ASP A 88 5.23 -6.79 -9.75
N GLU A 89 6.33 -6.20 -10.20
CA GLU A 89 7.30 -6.80 -11.14
C GLU A 89 8.24 -7.81 -10.45
N ALA A 90 8.57 -7.62 -9.16
CA ALA A 90 9.33 -8.58 -8.35
C ALA A 90 8.46 -9.77 -7.94
N ALA A 91 7.16 -9.57 -7.69
CA ALA A 91 6.17 -10.64 -7.56
C ALA A 91 6.01 -11.45 -8.85
N MET A 92 6.37 -10.88 -10.01
CA MET A 92 6.43 -11.63 -11.28
C MET A 92 7.76 -12.35 -11.52
N ASN A 93 8.86 -12.05 -10.79
CA ASN A 93 10.19 -12.56 -11.16
C ASN A 93 11.05 -13.23 -10.08
N THR A 94 10.80 -13.08 -8.78
CA THR A 94 11.61 -13.82 -7.79
C THR A 94 10.87 -14.06 -6.47
N GLU A 95 9.98 -15.05 -6.46
CA GLU A 95 9.92 -16.11 -5.46
C GLU A 95 8.76 -17.01 -5.89
N VAL A 96 9.11 -18.16 -6.47
CA VAL A 96 8.25 -19.32 -6.31
C VAL A 96 8.27 -19.61 -4.82
N ASP A 97 7.35 -18.98 -4.11
CA ASP A 97 7.10 -19.17 -2.70
C ASP A 97 6.88 -20.68 -2.53
N ILE A 98 7.86 -21.37 -1.94
CA ILE A 98 7.83 -22.83 -1.75
C ILE A 98 6.56 -23.20 -0.97
N THR A 99 6.08 -22.30 -0.10
CA THR A 99 4.79 -22.42 0.57
C THR A 99 3.57 -22.29 -0.36
N GLN A 100 3.61 -21.51 -1.45
CA GLN A 100 2.53 -21.52 -2.46
C GLN A 100 2.58 -22.73 -3.40
N LEU A 101 3.77 -23.25 -3.72
CA LEU A 101 3.90 -24.50 -4.47
C LEU A 101 3.35 -25.68 -3.67
N GLU A 102 3.74 -25.79 -2.39
CA GLU A 102 3.23 -26.82 -1.47
C GLU A 102 1.72 -26.70 -1.25
N VAL A 103 1.19 -25.48 -1.09
CA VAL A 103 -0.26 -25.25 -0.98
C VAL A 103 -0.98 -25.58 -2.28
N ARG A 104 -0.41 -25.23 -3.44
CA ARG A 104 -0.99 -25.56 -4.76
C ARG A 104 -0.94 -27.06 -5.03
N GLU A 105 0.13 -27.75 -4.68
CA GLU A 105 0.24 -29.21 -4.76
C GLU A 105 -0.78 -29.87 -3.83
N THR A 106 -0.89 -29.42 -2.57
CA THR A 106 -1.87 -29.95 -1.60
C THR A 106 -3.32 -29.73 -2.06
N ILE A 107 -3.63 -28.56 -2.63
CA ILE A 107 -4.95 -28.27 -3.22
C ILE A 107 -5.18 -29.16 -4.45
N THR A 108 -4.17 -29.33 -5.31
CA THR A 108 -4.28 -30.13 -6.55
C THR A 108 -4.46 -31.61 -6.22
N GLU A 109 -3.72 -32.15 -5.26
CA GLU A 109 -3.89 -33.51 -4.75
C GLU A 109 -5.28 -33.71 -4.14
N SER A 110 -5.78 -32.72 -3.40
CA SER A 110 -7.10 -32.82 -2.77
C SER A 110 -8.23 -32.73 -3.79
N LEU A 111 -8.10 -31.88 -4.81
CA LEU A 111 -9.00 -31.86 -5.96
C LEU A 111 -8.95 -33.19 -6.75
N SER A 112 -7.82 -33.90 -6.75
CA SER A 112 -7.71 -35.22 -7.36
C SER A 112 -8.55 -36.28 -6.63
N THR A 113 -8.70 -36.16 -5.30
CA THR A 113 -9.54 -37.06 -4.49
C THR A 113 -11.04 -36.79 -4.63
N MET A 114 -11.42 -35.62 -5.16
CA MET A 114 -12.81 -35.30 -5.43
C MET A 114 -13.32 -36.05 -6.66
N THR A 115 -14.57 -36.52 -6.59
CA THR A 115 -15.29 -37.01 -7.77
C THR A 115 -15.52 -35.87 -8.77
N GLU A 116 -15.72 -36.20 -10.04
CA GLU A 116 -16.01 -35.22 -11.09
C GLU A 116 -17.19 -34.31 -10.74
N LEU A 117 -18.26 -34.88 -10.18
CA LEU A 117 -19.41 -34.15 -9.69
C LEU A 117 -19.06 -33.16 -8.56
N GLN A 118 -18.17 -33.54 -7.65
CA GLN A 118 -17.73 -32.67 -6.56
C GLN A 118 -16.85 -31.53 -7.06
N ARG A 119 -15.95 -31.80 -8.01
CA ARG A 119 -15.14 -30.76 -8.66
C ARG A 119 -16.04 -29.74 -9.38
N GLN A 120 -17.05 -30.22 -10.09
CA GLN A 120 -18.01 -29.36 -10.78
C GLN A 120 -18.82 -28.51 -9.79
N ILE A 121 -19.33 -29.09 -8.71
CA ILE A 121 -20.02 -28.33 -7.65
C ILE A 121 -19.09 -27.33 -6.96
N PHE A 122 -17.83 -27.69 -6.73
CA PHE A 122 -16.83 -26.81 -6.11
C PHE A 122 -16.50 -25.60 -6.99
N SER A 123 -16.27 -25.81 -8.29
CA SER A 123 -16.03 -24.71 -9.24
C SER A 123 -17.23 -23.76 -9.32
N LEU A 124 -18.46 -24.28 -9.40
CA LEU A 124 -19.67 -23.43 -9.39
C LEU A 124 -19.83 -22.63 -8.08
N LEU A 125 -19.36 -23.16 -6.94
CA LEU A 125 -19.39 -22.46 -5.66
C LEU A 125 -18.32 -21.37 -5.53
N VAL A 126 -17.10 -21.67 -5.94
CA VAL A 126 -15.91 -20.85 -5.66
C VAL A 126 -15.61 -19.90 -6.81
N ASP A 127 -15.63 -20.39 -8.05
CA ASP A 127 -15.27 -19.60 -9.23
C ASP A 127 -16.45 -18.73 -9.69
N GLU A 128 -17.67 -19.29 -9.65
CA GLU A 128 -18.89 -18.59 -10.10
C GLU A 128 -19.73 -18.00 -8.96
N GLY A 129 -19.40 -18.29 -7.70
CA GLY A 129 -20.11 -17.76 -6.53
C GLY A 129 -21.57 -18.19 -6.41
N MET A 130 -21.96 -19.30 -7.04
CA MET A 130 -23.36 -19.71 -7.12
C MET A 130 -23.90 -20.27 -5.81
N LYS A 131 -25.18 -19.99 -5.50
CA LYS A 131 -25.84 -20.60 -4.34
C LYS A 131 -26.19 -22.06 -4.64
N GLN A 132 -26.17 -22.92 -3.62
CA GLN A 132 -26.52 -24.35 -3.74
C GLN A 132 -27.86 -24.61 -4.45
N ALA A 133 -28.84 -23.71 -4.29
CA ALA A 133 -30.14 -23.80 -4.96
C ALA A 133 -30.11 -23.47 -6.47
N GLN A 134 -29.11 -22.73 -6.94
CA GLN A 134 -28.86 -22.47 -8.36
C GLN A 134 -28.07 -23.63 -8.97
N ILE A 135 -27.06 -24.14 -8.27
CA ILE A 135 -26.29 -25.33 -8.65
C ILE A 135 -27.20 -26.55 -8.82
N ALA A 136 -28.13 -26.76 -7.88
CA ALA A 136 -29.13 -27.82 -7.96
C ALA A 136 -29.97 -27.73 -9.24
N ARG A 137 -30.33 -26.52 -9.66
CA ARG A 137 -31.08 -26.30 -10.90
C ARG A 137 -30.23 -26.53 -12.15
N GLN A 138 -28.98 -26.09 -12.12
CA GLN A 138 -28.04 -26.22 -13.25
C GLN A 138 -27.61 -27.67 -13.49
N LEU A 139 -27.38 -28.43 -12.42
CA LEU A 139 -26.97 -29.84 -12.52
C LEU A 139 -28.15 -30.82 -12.57
N GLY A 140 -29.40 -30.33 -12.53
CA GLY A 140 -30.60 -31.18 -12.53
C GLY A 140 -30.71 -32.08 -11.29
N MET A 141 -30.21 -31.63 -10.15
CA MET A 141 -30.15 -32.39 -8.90
C MET A 141 -31.07 -31.84 -7.82
N SER A 142 -31.43 -32.68 -6.83
CA SER A 142 -32.13 -32.18 -5.65
C SER A 142 -31.23 -31.30 -4.78
N ARG A 143 -31.80 -30.27 -4.14
CA ARG A 143 -31.05 -29.39 -3.23
C ARG A 143 -30.38 -30.15 -2.08
N GLN A 144 -31.02 -31.21 -1.58
CA GLN A 144 -30.47 -32.07 -0.54
C GLN A 144 -29.23 -32.83 -1.03
N SER A 145 -29.26 -33.32 -2.28
CA SER A 145 -28.12 -34.02 -2.88
C SER A 145 -26.93 -33.07 -3.07
N VAL A 146 -27.16 -31.85 -3.57
CA VAL A 146 -26.12 -30.81 -3.65
C VAL A 146 -25.57 -30.48 -2.27
N HIS A 147 -26.44 -30.28 -1.27
CA HIS A 147 -26.01 -30.00 0.10
C HIS A 147 -25.10 -31.10 0.66
N GLY A 148 -25.46 -32.38 0.47
CA GLY A 148 -24.64 -33.53 0.88
C GLY A 148 -23.27 -33.55 0.21
N GLN A 149 -23.17 -33.15 -1.07
CA GLN A 149 -21.88 -33.01 -1.75
C GLN A 149 -21.07 -31.83 -1.21
N VAL A 150 -21.70 -30.69 -0.92
CA VAL A 150 -21.00 -29.54 -0.32
C VAL A 150 -20.41 -29.85 1.05
N VAL A 151 -21.13 -30.63 1.87
CA VAL A 151 -20.59 -31.08 3.17
C VAL A 151 -19.35 -31.95 2.99
N LYS A 152 -19.36 -32.87 2.03
CA LYS A 152 -18.19 -33.71 1.69
C LYS A 152 -17.01 -32.88 1.18
N ILE A 153 -17.27 -31.92 0.28
CA ILE A 153 -16.27 -30.98 -0.25
C ILE A 153 -15.65 -30.16 0.89
N ARG A 154 -16.46 -29.63 1.81
CA ARG A 154 -15.96 -28.88 2.98
C ARG A 154 -15.09 -29.74 3.89
N LYS A 155 -15.44 -31.02 4.08
CA LYS A 155 -14.63 -31.94 4.88
C LYS A 155 -13.27 -32.20 4.22
N ILE A 156 -13.24 -32.38 2.90
CA ILE A 156 -11.99 -32.53 2.13
C ILE A 156 -11.14 -31.26 2.28
N MET A 157 -11.74 -30.07 2.11
CA MET A 157 -11.02 -28.79 2.23
C MET A 157 -10.58 -28.45 3.66
N ALA A 158 -11.33 -28.86 4.69
CA ALA A 158 -10.96 -28.64 6.09
C ALA A 158 -9.67 -29.40 6.46
N LYS A 159 -9.52 -30.62 5.93
CA LYS A 159 -8.31 -31.43 6.07
C LYS A 159 -7.09 -30.79 5.41
N VAL A 160 -7.29 -30.11 4.27
CA VAL A 160 -6.24 -29.37 3.54
C VAL A 160 -5.78 -28.12 4.27
N LEU A 161 -6.71 -27.42 4.91
CA LEU A 161 -6.44 -26.16 5.61
C LEU A 161 -5.95 -26.35 7.06
N GLY A 162 -5.69 -27.59 7.49
CA GLY A 162 -5.19 -27.91 8.83
C GLY A 162 -6.16 -27.54 9.96
N ARG A 163 -7.47 -27.55 9.71
CA ARG A 163 -8.51 -27.17 10.69
C ARG A 163 -9.27 -28.37 11.28
N GLU A 164 -8.59 -29.48 11.52
CA GLU A 164 -9.13 -30.65 12.25
C GLU A 164 -8.90 -30.54 13.76
#